data_AF-A0A519MTC4-F1
#
_entry.id   AF-A0A519MTC4-F1
#
_cell.length_a   1.000
_cell.length_b   1.000
_cell.length_c   1.000
_cell.angle_alpha   90.00
_cell.angle_beta   90.00
_cell.angle_gamma   90.00
#
_symmetry.space_group_name_H-M   'P 1'
#
loop_
_entity.id
_entity.type
_entity.pdbx_description
1 polymer ?
#
loop_
_entity_poly.entity_id
_entity_poly.type
_entity_poly.pdbx_seq_one_letter_code
_entity_poly.pdbx_strand_id
1 'polypeptide(L)'
;VQDCWQYPYIAINNANVLIDNITKPSMDERQRGYIKGQALFLRAYNYFLLTIQFGEVPLVMHQPGISEVNIPAASQPAIYTQIVADLKEAETLLQGRTAASLGYNDQVTITAVQAMLARVYLYWAGYPVNDTSKYADAITYADKVVASGQHALNPDYKQVFINLFQDKYDLKEDILEWGSAGAAAGVTNKTGNDIGNFNGIISAILLINGTFEQNSYSAAGWVRITKKLFDSYEVEPSSTLVNKASLDTRRDWNCPDYIWTTNASAGTRVKTDRSAPWQMNTGKFRREYAPAEMRNTGTYNANWPVIRYADVLLIKAEAENQVNGPNAAAYDAINQVRKRGYGTMYGNIVKNLTVVNGGSGYSAANPPVVTISGGGGAGATATAVVSTAGVITGIKLTSRGNLTTAGPYFTSVPTVTIAAPTTGVTATATATITNGSEHLLTPGLNKADFQLALRDERMREMCFEASRKYDLVRWGNFAGDLQAFGNYAAANGVTAGNGNINGYQGLITVTPRYSLMPKPTYELNLNKALKQNPGY
;
A
#
# COMPACT_ATOMS: atom_id res chain seq x y z
N VAL A 1 -9.63 5.13 -19.12
CA VAL A 1 -8.95 4.35 -20.21
C VAL A 1 -8.12 5.27 -21.08
N GLN A 2 -8.70 6.31 -21.71
CA GLN A 2 -7.94 7.26 -22.54
C GLN A 2 -6.75 7.88 -21.79
N ASP A 3 -6.96 8.42 -20.58
CA ASP A 3 -5.88 9.03 -19.78
C ASP A 3 -4.73 8.05 -19.46
N CYS A 4 -5.07 6.81 -19.12
CA CYS A 4 -4.11 5.74 -18.84
C CYS A 4 -3.26 5.34 -20.06
N TRP A 5 -3.69 5.71 -21.27
CA TRP A 5 -2.95 5.52 -22.51
C TRP A 5 -2.16 6.79 -22.88
N GLN A 6 -2.85 7.93 -22.91
CA GLN A 6 -2.33 9.19 -23.41
C GLN A 6 -1.18 9.72 -22.55
N TYR A 7 -1.31 9.76 -21.23
CA TYR A 7 -0.28 10.36 -20.37
C TYR A 7 1.04 9.58 -20.39
N PRO A 8 1.06 8.22 -20.37
CA PRO A 8 2.29 7.48 -20.61
C PRO A 8 2.96 7.80 -21.95
N TYR A 9 2.22 7.92 -23.05
CA TYR A 9 2.82 8.30 -24.34
C TYR A 9 3.34 9.74 -24.36
N ILE A 10 2.68 10.68 -23.68
CA ILE A 10 3.22 12.04 -23.50
C ILE A 10 4.56 11.98 -22.74
N ALA A 11 4.62 11.22 -21.65
CA ALA A 11 5.85 11.05 -20.87
C ALA A 11 6.97 10.37 -21.69
N ILE A 12 6.64 9.35 -22.48
CA ILE A 12 7.57 8.68 -23.40
C ILE A 12 8.10 9.66 -24.43
N ASN A 13 7.24 10.46 -25.07
CA ASN A 13 7.67 11.46 -26.05
C ASN A 13 8.61 12.50 -25.42
N ASN A 14 8.29 12.99 -24.22
CA ASN A 14 9.16 13.93 -23.49
C ASN A 14 10.53 13.31 -23.17
N ALA A 15 10.56 12.03 -22.78
CA ALA A 15 11.80 11.31 -22.55
C ALA A 15 12.60 11.12 -23.86
N ASN A 16 11.95 10.75 -24.97
CA ASN A 16 12.58 10.61 -26.29
C ASN A 16 13.23 11.92 -26.73
N VAL A 17 12.49 13.04 -26.68
CA VAL A 17 13.01 14.36 -27.02
C VAL A 17 14.23 14.72 -26.17
N LEU A 18 14.18 14.48 -24.86
CA LEU A 18 15.33 14.75 -23.99
C LEU A 18 16.53 13.87 -24.35
N ILE A 19 16.32 12.57 -24.56
CA ILE A 19 17.38 11.61 -24.89
C ILE A 19 18.03 11.96 -26.24
N ASP A 20 17.24 12.27 -27.27
CA ASP A 20 17.73 12.62 -28.61
C ASP A 20 18.57 13.91 -28.63
N ASN A 21 18.33 14.80 -27.67
CA ASN A 21 18.97 16.11 -27.58
C ASN A 21 19.99 16.22 -26.45
N ILE A 22 20.22 15.15 -25.67
CA ILE A 22 20.99 15.21 -24.42
C ILE A 22 22.46 15.59 -24.61
N THR A 23 23.01 15.42 -25.82
CA THR A 23 24.41 15.72 -26.17
C THR A 23 24.62 17.15 -26.69
N LYS A 24 23.55 17.89 -26.98
CA LYS A 24 23.64 19.25 -27.53
C LYS A 24 24.21 20.31 -26.56
N PRO A 25 23.82 20.35 -25.27
CA PRO A 25 24.36 21.35 -24.35
C PRO A 25 25.77 20.99 -23.86
N SER A 26 26.62 22.01 -23.69
CA SER A 26 27.91 21.86 -22.97
C SER A 26 27.64 21.80 -21.46
N MET A 27 28.01 20.69 -20.80
CA MET A 27 27.78 20.45 -19.37
C MET A 27 28.69 19.33 -18.86
N ASP A 28 28.72 19.12 -17.53
CA ASP A 28 29.42 18.00 -16.91
C ASP A 28 28.83 16.64 -17.34
N GLU A 29 29.69 15.71 -17.76
CA GLU A 29 29.28 14.42 -18.31
C GLU A 29 28.64 13.50 -17.26
N ARG A 30 29.03 13.61 -15.98
CA ARG A 30 28.39 12.85 -14.92
C ARG A 30 26.97 13.35 -14.67
N GLN A 31 26.75 14.67 -14.64
CA GLN A 31 25.40 15.24 -14.58
C GLN A 31 24.58 14.90 -15.82
N ARG A 32 25.18 14.93 -17.02
CA ARG A 32 24.52 14.48 -18.25
C ARG A 32 24.07 13.03 -18.13
N GLY A 33 24.93 12.14 -17.62
CA GLY A 33 24.60 10.75 -17.34
C GLY A 33 23.43 10.62 -16.37
N TYR A 34 23.42 11.39 -15.28
CA TYR A 34 22.30 11.38 -14.32
C TYR A 34 20.97 11.84 -14.93
N ILE A 35 20.98 12.85 -15.79
CA ILE A 35 19.76 13.30 -16.49
C ILE A 35 19.29 12.22 -17.46
N LYS A 36 20.21 11.67 -18.28
CA LYS A 36 19.88 10.61 -19.24
C LYS A 36 19.34 9.35 -18.55
N GLY A 37 19.98 8.90 -17.47
CA GLY A 37 19.55 7.73 -16.71
C GLY A 37 18.15 7.89 -16.11
N GLN A 38 17.82 9.08 -15.59
CA GLN A 38 16.46 9.39 -15.13
C GLN A 38 15.45 9.38 -16.28
N ALA A 39 15.79 9.95 -17.45
CA ALA A 39 14.92 9.94 -18.63
C ALA A 39 14.64 8.52 -19.15
N LEU A 40 15.68 7.68 -19.23
CA LEU A 40 15.58 6.26 -19.60
C LEU A 40 14.68 5.49 -18.62
N PHE A 41 14.86 5.69 -17.31
CA PHE A 41 13.99 5.09 -16.31
C PHE A 41 12.53 5.51 -16.51
N LEU A 42 12.25 6.79 -16.73
CA LEU A 42 10.89 7.28 -16.92
C LEU A 42 10.25 6.72 -18.20
N ARG A 43 11.01 6.59 -19.29
CA ARG A 43 10.53 5.93 -20.52
C ARG A 43 10.19 4.46 -20.25
N ALA A 44 11.10 3.73 -19.61
CA ALA A 44 10.91 2.34 -19.23
C ALA A 44 9.71 2.13 -18.29
N TYR A 45 9.55 2.99 -17.28
CA TYR A 45 8.43 2.95 -16.34
C TYR A 45 7.09 3.16 -17.05
N ASN A 46 7.00 4.12 -17.98
CA ASN A 46 5.76 4.37 -18.73
C ASN A 46 5.44 3.24 -19.70
N TYR A 47 6.45 2.64 -20.35
CA TYR A 47 6.22 1.42 -21.15
C TYR A 47 5.80 0.23 -20.28
N PHE A 48 6.36 0.09 -19.09
CA PHE A 48 5.94 -0.94 -18.13
C PHE A 48 4.47 -0.76 -17.76
N LEU A 49 4.05 0.46 -17.39
CA LEU A 49 2.65 0.76 -17.11
C LEU A 49 1.72 0.46 -18.30
N LEU A 50 2.13 0.81 -19.52
CA LEU A 50 1.35 0.53 -20.72
C LEU A 50 1.21 -0.97 -20.96
N THR A 51 2.29 -1.74 -20.89
CA THR A 51 2.23 -3.16 -21.24
C THR A 51 1.46 -4.00 -20.21
N ILE A 52 1.55 -3.68 -18.91
CA ILE A 52 0.78 -4.40 -17.88
C ILE A 52 -0.71 -4.06 -17.91
N GLN A 53 -1.08 -2.91 -18.50
CA GLN A 53 -2.47 -2.47 -18.61
C GLN A 53 -3.11 -2.86 -19.95
N PHE A 54 -2.40 -2.70 -21.06
CA PHE A 54 -2.94 -2.80 -22.41
C PHE A 54 -2.34 -3.94 -23.24
N GLY A 55 -1.34 -4.66 -22.72
CA GLY A 55 -0.68 -5.75 -23.43
C GLY A 55 0.29 -5.22 -24.48
N GLU A 56 0.05 -5.58 -25.74
CA GLU A 56 0.83 -5.13 -26.89
C GLU A 56 0.47 -3.69 -27.27
N VAL A 57 1.46 -2.82 -27.31
CA VAL A 57 1.31 -1.38 -27.59
C VAL A 57 2.39 -0.90 -28.57
N PRO A 58 2.17 0.20 -29.31
CA PRO A 58 3.22 0.82 -30.13
C PRO A 58 4.51 1.12 -29.35
N LEU A 59 5.64 0.63 -29.87
CA LEU A 59 6.96 0.93 -29.32
C LEU A 59 7.59 2.07 -30.14
N VAL A 60 7.68 3.25 -29.53
CA VAL A 60 8.01 4.54 -30.14
C VAL A 60 9.24 5.10 -29.42
N MET A 61 10.40 5.04 -30.08
CA MET A 61 11.70 5.30 -29.46
C MET A 61 12.31 6.65 -29.83
N HIS A 62 11.60 7.43 -30.64
CA HIS A 62 11.94 8.76 -31.13
C HIS A 62 10.68 9.64 -31.14
N GLN A 63 10.82 10.92 -31.46
CA GLN A 63 9.67 11.78 -31.72
C GLN A 63 9.09 11.46 -33.11
N PRO A 64 7.83 10.98 -33.22
CA PRO A 64 7.26 10.62 -34.52
C PRO A 64 7.17 11.81 -35.47
N GLY A 65 7.40 11.56 -36.76
CA GLY A 65 7.15 12.55 -37.81
C GLY A 65 5.65 12.73 -38.07
N ILE A 66 5.28 13.83 -38.75
CA ILE A 66 3.87 14.14 -39.09
C ILE A 66 3.22 13.03 -39.95
N SER A 67 4.01 12.29 -40.73
CA SER A 67 3.55 11.15 -41.55
C SER A 67 3.54 9.81 -40.81
N GLU A 68 4.14 9.72 -39.61
CA GLU A 68 4.29 8.47 -38.85
C GLU A 68 3.08 8.24 -37.93
N VAL A 69 1.90 8.16 -38.54
CA VAL A 69 0.61 8.08 -37.81
C VAL A 69 0.11 6.64 -37.62
N ASN A 70 0.69 5.66 -38.34
CA ASN A 70 0.28 4.25 -38.32
C ASN A 70 1.41 3.37 -37.78
N ILE A 71 1.56 3.33 -36.46
CA ILE A 71 2.61 2.53 -35.79
C ILE A 71 2.00 1.22 -35.26
N PRO A 72 2.43 0.04 -35.73
CA PRO A 72 1.90 -1.23 -35.23
C PRO A 72 2.28 -1.44 -33.76
N ALA A 73 1.47 -2.23 -33.05
CA ALA A 73 1.84 -2.67 -31.71
C ALA A 73 3.05 -3.60 -31.75
N ALA A 74 3.96 -3.45 -30.80
CA ALA A 74 5.04 -4.39 -30.57
C ALA A 74 4.57 -5.51 -29.63
N SER A 75 5.15 -6.70 -29.77
CA SER A 75 4.88 -7.80 -28.87
C SER A 75 5.35 -7.47 -27.44
N GLN A 76 4.68 -8.03 -26.43
CA GLN A 76 5.08 -7.80 -25.04
C GLN A 76 6.55 -8.19 -24.76
N PRO A 77 7.09 -9.32 -25.28
CA PRO A 77 8.52 -9.61 -25.15
C PRO A 77 9.44 -8.52 -25.72
N ALA A 78 9.08 -7.91 -26.86
CA ALA A 78 9.87 -6.83 -27.44
C ALA A 78 9.82 -5.55 -26.58
N ILE A 79 8.64 -5.21 -26.04
CA ILE A 79 8.47 -4.09 -25.12
C ILE A 79 9.29 -4.31 -23.84
N TYR A 80 9.20 -5.49 -23.23
CA TYR A 80 10.00 -5.82 -22.05
C TYR A 80 11.51 -5.79 -22.32
N THR A 81 11.94 -6.25 -23.50
CA THR A 81 13.35 -6.16 -23.92
C THR A 81 13.82 -4.71 -23.94
N GLN A 82 13.02 -3.79 -24.50
CA GLN A 82 13.35 -2.38 -24.52
C GLN A 82 13.33 -1.73 -23.13
N ILE A 83 12.34 -2.06 -22.29
CA ILE A 83 12.26 -1.60 -20.89
C ILE A 83 13.54 -1.98 -20.15
N VAL A 84 13.97 -3.24 -20.27
CA VAL A 84 15.19 -3.74 -19.62
C VAL A 84 16.44 -3.07 -20.19
N ALA A 85 16.51 -2.82 -21.50
CA ALA A 85 17.62 -2.10 -22.11
C ALA A 85 17.77 -0.69 -21.52
N ASP A 86 16.67 0.07 -21.47
CA ASP A 86 16.64 1.41 -20.89
C ASP A 86 17.04 1.40 -19.41
N LEU A 87 16.49 0.46 -18.62
CA LEU A 87 16.80 0.36 -17.19
C LEU A 87 18.24 -0.08 -16.92
N LYS A 88 18.83 -0.96 -17.72
CA LYS A 88 20.24 -1.37 -17.57
C LYS A 88 21.21 -0.24 -17.93
N GLU A 89 20.90 0.55 -18.95
CA GLU A 89 21.66 1.76 -19.24
C GLU A 89 21.50 2.78 -18.11
N ALA A 90 20.28 2.99 -17.59
CA ALA A 90 20.04 3.84 -16.44
C ALA A 90 20.81 3.38 -15.19
N GLU A 91 20.88 2.07 -14.91
CA GLU A 91 21.67 1.51 -13.80
C GLU A 91 23.16 1.88 -13.93
N THR A 92 23.70 1.86 -15.15
CA THR A 92 25.09 2.24 -15.43
C THR A 92 25.32 3.74 -15.24
N LEU A 93 24.39 4.57 -15.73
CA LEU A 93 24.52 6.02 -15.69
C LEU A 93 24.27 6.61 -14.30
N LEU A 94 23.46 5.95 -13.46
CA LEU A 94 23.08 6.42 -12.13
C LEU A 94 24.01 5.90 -11.02
N GLN A 95 25.14 5.30 -11.35
CA GLN A 95 26.15 4.87 -10.38
C GLN A 95 26.54 6.02 -9.42
N GLY A 96 26.53 5.71 -8.13
CA GLY A 96 26.78 6.67 -7.05
C GLY A 96 25.64 7.65 -6.75
N ARG A 97 24.52 7.62 -7.48
CA ARG A 97 23.33 8.42 -7.17
C ARG A 97 22.38 7.63 -6.27
N THR A 98 22.41 7.92 -4.97
CA THR A 98 21.64 7.21 -3.94
C THR A 98 20.68 8.13 -3.21
N ALA A 99 19.62 7.59 -2.61
CA ALA A 99 18.70 8.39 -1.80
C ALA A 99 19.44 9.08 -0.64
N ALA A 100 20.40 8.39 -0.03
CA ALA A 100 21.26 8.95 1.02
C ALA A 100 22.11 10.14 0.52
N SER A 101 22.60 10.11 -0.71
CA SER A 101 23.36 11.22 -1.30
C SER A 101 22.50 12.44 -1.64
N LEU A 102 21.21 12.21 -1.91
CA LEU A 102 20.26 13.26 -2.30
C LEU A 102 19.54 13.87 -1.09
N GLY A 103 19.28 13.07 -0.05
CA GLY A 103 18.43 13.45 1.09
C GLY A 103 16.92 13.36 0.80
N TYR A 104 16.55 12.90 -0.40
CA TYR A 104 15.19 12.71 -0.88
C TYR A 104 15.10 11.48 -1.81
N ASN A 105 13.89 10.95 -1.99
CA ASN A 105 13.56 9.74 -2.75
C ASN A 105 12.49 9.99 -3.83
N ASP A 106 12.27 11.26 -4.22
CA ASP A 106 11.37 11.66 -5.32
C ASP A 106 12.09 11.89 -6.66
N GLN A 107 13.36 11.49 -6.74
CA GLN A 107 14.14 11.37 -7.97
C GLN A 107 14.68 9.94 -8.13
N VAL A 108 14.87 9.52 -9.36
CA VAL A 108 15.35 8.16 -9.65
C VAL A 108 16.79 8.01 -9.19
N THR A 109 17.00 7.03 -8.32
CA THR A 109 18.31 6.60 -7.79
C THR A 109 18.68 5.23 -8.34
N ILE A 110 19.93 4.81 -8.15
CA ILE A 110 20.38 3.49 -8.61
C ILE A 110 19.56 2.33 -8.01
N THR A 111 19.23 2.39 -6.72
CA THR A 111 18.44 1.33 -6.08
C THR A 111 16.98 1.36 -6.51
N ALA A 112 16.44 2.52 -6.90
CA ALA A 112 15.13 2.62 -7.55
C ALA A 112 15.09 1.93 -8.92
N VAL A 113 16.15 2.08 -9.73
CA VAL A 113 16.30 1.37 -11.02
C VAL A 113 16.37 -0.14 -10.79
N GLN A 114 17.19 -0.58 -9.82
CA GLN A 114 17.35 -2.01 -9.50
C GLN A 114 16.05 -2.62 -8.97
N ALA A 115 15.32 -1.91 -8.11
CA ALA A 115 14.02 -2.35 -7.63
C ALA A 115 13.00 -2.44 -8.77
N MET A 116 13.01 -1.48 -9.72
CA MET A 116 12.15 -1.54 -10.90
C MET A 116 12.52 -2.68 -11.85
N LEU A 117 13.81 -2.97 -12.05
CA LEU A 117 14.26 -4.14 -12.80
C LEU A 117 13.75 -5.43 -12.17
N ALA A 118 13.85 -5.58 -10.85
CA ALA A 118 13.30 -6.75 -10.15
C ALA A 118 11.80 -6.93 -10.40
N ARG A 119 11.02 -5.84 -10.33
CA ARG A 119 9.58 -5.86 -10.62
C ARG A 119 9.28 -6.18 -12.09
N VAL A 120 9.99 -5.56 -13.03
CA VAL A 120 9.82 -5.81 -14.47
C VAL A 120 10.09 -7.28 -14.80
N TYR A 121 11.18 -7.84 -14.28
CA TYR A 121 11.50 -9.25 -14.47
C TYR A 121 10.47 -10.19 -13.84
N LEU A 122 9.96 -9.87 -12.64
CA LEU A 122 8.88 -10.64 -12.01
C LEU A 122 7.62 -10.69 -12.90
N TYR A 123 7.26 -9.56 -13.51
CA TYR A 123 6.08 -9.46 -14.38
C TYR A 123 6.29 -10.14 -15.73
N TRP A 124 7.49 -10.03 -16.31
CA TRP A 124 7.86 -10.73 -17.54
C TRP A 124 7.84 -12.26 -17.33
N ALA A 125 8.25 -12.72 -16.15
CA ALA A 125 8.21 -14.14 -15.80
C ALA A 125 6.80 -14.73 -15.67
N GLY A 126 5.82 -13.89 -15.32
CA GLY A 126 4.43 -14.27 -15.14
C GLY A 126 3.59 -14.15 -16.43
N TYR A 127 2.29 -14.44 -16.28
CA TYR A 127 1.32 -14.28 -17.35
C TYR A 127 1.23 -12.80 -17.81
N PRO A 128 1.03 -12.52 -19.11
CA PRO A 128 0.79 -13.47 -20.20
C PRO A 128 2.05 -13.97 -20.91
N VAL A 129 3.23 -13.38 -20.65
CA VAL A 129 4.45 -13.73 -21.38
C VAL A 129 5.01 -15.09 -20.93
N ASN A 130 4.93 -15.38 -19.63
CA ASN A 130 5.32 -16.65 -19.00
C ASN A 130 6.78 -17.05 -19.25
N ASP A 131 7.69 -16.08 -19.37
CA ASP A 131 9.13 -16.37 -19.49
C ASP A 131 9.73 -16.65 -18.11
N THR A 132 9.45 -17.83 -17.57
CA THR A 132 9.86 -18.23 -16.21
C THR A 132 11.37 -18.13 -15.94
N SER A 133 12.21 -18.06 -16.98
CA SER A 133 13.65 -17.79 -16.82
C SER A 133 13.92 -16.45 -16.13
N LYS A 134 13.01 -15.47 -16.27
CA LYS A 134 13.15 -14.12 -15.70
C LYS A 134 12.99 -14.06 -14.19
N TYR A 135 12.50 -15.12 -13.53
CA TYR A 135 12.52 -15.15 -12.06
C TYR A 135 13.96 -15.08 -11.51
N ALA A 136 14.96 -15.68 -12.18
CA ALA A 136 16.35 -15.59 -11.75
C ALA A 136 16.92 -14.16 -11.85
N ASP A 137 16.53 -13.42 -12.89
CA ASP A 137 16.87 -12.00 -13.04
C ASP A 137 16.18 -11.15 -11.94
N ALA A 138 14.92 -11.47 -11.59
CA ALA A 138 14.21 -10.80 -10.51
C ALA A 138 14.89 -10.98 -9.14
N ILE A 139 15.38 -12.21 -8.84
CA ILE A 139 16.20 -12.48 -7.63
C ILE A 139 17.46 -11.62 -7.66
N THR A 140 18.21 -11.66 -8.77
CA THR A 140 19.48 -10.93 -8.93
C THR A 140 19.32 -9.44 -8.61
N TYR A 141 18.26 -8.81 -9.14
CA TYR A 141 18.03 -7.38 -8.92
C TYR A 141 17.43 -7.05 -7.56
N ALA A 142 16.60 -7.92 -6.99
CA ALA A 142 16.15 -7.77 -5.61
C ALA A 142 17.32 -7.90 -4.62
N ASP A 143 18.26 -8.82 -4.88
CA ASP A 143 19.47 -8.99 -4.09
C ASP A 143 20.40 -7.79 -4.16
N LYS A 144 20.56 -7.15 -5.33
CA LYS A 144 21.30 -5.88 -5.43
C LYS A 144 20.74 -4.81 -4.48
N VAL A 145 19.41 -4.66 -4.42
CA VAL A 145 18.75 -3.70 -3.53
C VAL A 145 18.98 -4.07 -2.06
N VAL A 146 18.79 -5.34 -1.69
CA VAL A 146 19.00 -5.82 -0.31
C VAL A 146 20.47 -5.68 0.11
N ALA A 147 21.41 -6.12 -0.74
CA ALA A 147 22.84 -6.08 -0.48
C ALA A 147 23.43 -4.67 -0.48
N SER A 148 22.72 -3.67 -1.03
CA SER A 148 23.13 -2.27 -0.97
C SER A 148 23.26 -1.74 0.46
N GLY A 149 22.54 -2.33 1.43
CA GLY A 149 22.47 -1.86 2.82
C GLY A 149 21.78 -0.49 2.99
N GLN A 150 21.21 0.07 1.93
CA GLN A 150 20.62 1.41 1.97
C GLN A 150 19.18 1.42 2.51
N HIS A 151 18.48 0.30 2.38
CA HIS A 151 17.05 0.18 2.64
C HIS A 151 16.74 -0.73 3.82
N ALA A 152 15.63 -0.44 4.50
CA ALA A 152 15.10 -1.21 5.62
C ALA A 152 13.59 -0.96 5.72
N LEU A 153 12.86 -1.88 6.34
CA LEU A 153 11.45 -1.63 6.68
C LEU A 153 11.36 -0.56 7.78
N ASN A 154 10.42 0.36 7.62
CA ASN A 154 9.95 1.21 8.68
C ASN A 154 9.31 0.32 9.76
N PRO A 155 9.76 0.42 11.02
CA PRO A 155 9.27 -0.44 12.08
C PRO A 155 7.77 -0.27 12.37
N ASP A 156 7.24 0.93 12.13
CA ASP A 156 5.83 1.22 12.26
C ASP A 156 5.20 1.37 10.87
N TYR A 157 4.44 0.36 10.46
CA TYR A 157 3.82 0.31 9.13
C TYR A 157 3.04 1.58 8.78
N LYS A 158 2.30 2.15 9.74
CA LYS A 158 1.50 3.34 9.46
C LYS A 158 2.38 4.57 9.19
N GLN A 159 3.58 4.60 9.75
CA GLN A 159 4.48 5.75 9.65
C GLN A 159 4.91 6.00 8.21
N VAL A 160 5.06 4.94 7.40
CA VAL A 160 5.31 5.04 5.96
C VAL A 160 4.26 5.93 5.29
N PHE A 161 2.98 5.68 5.56
CA PHE A 161 1.89 6.42 4.92
C PHE A 161 1.64 7.78 5.56
N ILE A 162 1.91 7.93 6.86
CA ILE A 162 1.90 9.26 7.52
C ILE A 162 2.94 10.18 6.87
N ASN A 163 4.13 9.66 6.61
CA ASN A 163 5.24 10.37 5.99
C ASN A 163 4.87 10.93 4.61
N LEU A 164 4.18 10.16 3.77
CA LEU A 164 3.69 10.60 2.45
C LEU A 164 2.74 11.81 2.51
N PHE A 165 1.95 11.93 3.57
CA PHE A 165 1.05 13.08 3.77
C PHE A 165 1.74 14.27 4.41
N GLN A 166 2.88 14.06 5.07
CA GLN A 166 3.66 15.10 5.75
C GLN A 166 4.83 15.62 4.92
N ASP A 167 4.96 15.15 3.67
CA ASP A 167 6.10 15.44 2.78
C ASP A 167 7.44 15.13 3.48
N LYS A 168 7.49 14.01 4.21
CA LYS A 168 8.68 13.53 4.92
C LYS A 168 9.22 12.30 4.23
N TYR A 169 10.41 12.41 3.66
CA TYR A 169 11.02 11.29 2.96
C TYR A 169 11.44 10.15 3.92
N ASP A 170 10.89 8.96 3.69
CA ASP A 170 11.38 7.71 4.28
C ASP A 170 12.39 7.05 3.34
N LEU A 171 13.64 7.51 3.40
CA LEU A 171 14.70 7.03 2.51
C LEU A 171 15.04 5.53 2.70
N LYS A 172 14.48 4.87 3.73
CA LYS A 172 14.74 3.48 4.04
C LYS A 172 13.70 2.55 3.43
N GLU A 173 12.41 2.76 3.71
CA GLU A 173 11.37 1.90 3.16
C GLU A 173 10.83 2.38 1.82
N ASP A 174 10.70 3.69 1.59
CA ASP A 174 10.19 4.22 0.33
C ASP A 174 11.36 4.45 -0.65
N ILE A 175 11.54 3.52 -1.59
CA ILE A 175 12.69 3.55 -2.51
C ILE A 175 12.51 4.63 -3.57
N LEU A 176 11.27 4.85 -4.00
CA LEU A 176 10.90 5.86 -4.98
C LEU A 176 9.44 6.27 -4.79
N GLU A 177 9.20 7.57 -4.67
CA GLU A 177 7.87 8.15 -4.56
C GLU A 177 7.63 9.23 -5.62
N TRP A 178 6.39 9.36 -6.10
CA TRP A 178 5.96 10.51 -6.87
C TRP A 178 5.54 11.61 -5.92
N GLY A 179 6.41 12.62 -5.79
CA GLY A 179 6.15 13.81 -5.00
C GLY A 179 5.02 14.66 -5.60
N SER A 180 4.01 14.95 -4.78
CA SER A 180 2.94 15.90 -5.08
C SER A 180 3.17 17.12 -4.18
N ALA A 181 3.94 18.11 -4.63
CA ALA A 181 4.48 19.11 -3.70
C ALA A 181 3.41 19.90 -2.94
N GLY A 182 3.73 20.13 -1.67
CA GLY A 182 3.15 21.16 -0.81
C GLY A 182 3.68 21.07 0.62
N ALA A 183 4.91 21.54 0.88
CA ALA A 183 5.35 21.86 2.25
C ALA A 183 6.36 23.02 2.35
N ALA A 184 6.56 23.82 1.30
CA ALA A 184 7.15 25.16 1.44
C ALA A 184 6.05 26.21 1.37
N ALA A 185 5.96 27.06 2.39
CA ALA A 185 5.04 28.20 2.39
C ALA A 185 5.29 29.09 1.16
N GLY A 186 4.26 29.36 0.36
CA GLY A 186 4.31 30.33 -0.74
C GLY A 186 4.61 29.77 -2.14
N VAL A 187 4.75 28.45 -2.33
CA VAL A 187 4.91 27.87 -3.68
C VAL A 187 3.59 27.23 -4.14
N THR A 188 2.91 27.89 -5.07
CA THR A 188 1.66 27.41 -5.69
C THR A 188 1.95 26.43 -6.83
N ASN A 189 1.30 25.27 -6.78
CA ASN A 189 1.08 24.26 -7.84
C ASN A 189 2.26 23.35 -8.25
N LYS A 190 2.44 22.23 -7.53
CA LYS A 190 2.50 20.93 -8.22
C LYS A 190 1.07 20.37 -8.29
N THR A 191 0.74 19.67 -9.37
CA THR A 191 -0.61 19.19 -9.68
C THR A 191 -1.22 18.43 -8.50
N GLY A 192 -2.37 18.88 -8.00
CA GLY A 192 -3.11 18.15 -6.97
C GLY A 192 -3.47 16.73 -7.47
N ASN A 193 -3.46 15.77 -6.55
CA ASN A 193 -4.01 14.43 -6.76
C ASN A 193 -5.36 14.29 -6.02
N ASP A 194 -5.87 13.08 -5.81
CA ASP A 194 -7.12 12.84 -5.06
C ASP A 194 -6.91 11.79 -3.94
N ILE A 195 -5.65 11.53 -3.58
CA ILE A 195 -5.26 10.50 -2.62
C ILE A 195 -5.72 10.92 -1.22
N GLY A 196 -6.27 9.97 -0.46
CA GLY A 196 -6.88 10.21 0.85
C GLY A 196 -8.28 10.84 0.79
N ASN A 197 -8.65 11.51 -0.31
CA ASN A 197 -10.03 11.85 -0.61
C ASN A 197 -10.77 10.65 -1.20
N PHE A 198 -10.23 10.07 -2.27
CA PHE A 198 -10.80 8.91 -2.96
C PHE A 198 -10.66 7.63 -2.13
N ASN A 199 -9.46 7.39 -1.58
CA ASN A 199 -9.06 6.15 -0.89
C ASN A 199 -8.63 6.38 0.58
N GLY A 200 -9.34 7.27 1.29
CA GLY A 200 -9.18 7.49 2.73
C GLY A 200 -10.47 7.29 3.53
N ILE A 201 -10.41 7.63 4.82
CA ILE A 201 -11.54 7.53 5.75
C ILE A 201 -12.51 8.67 5.46
N ILE A 202 -13.80 8.35 5.29
CA ILE A 202 -14.86 9.36 5.13
C ILE A 202 -14.77 10.40 6.24
N SER A 203 -14.81 11.67 5.84
CA SER A 203 -14.76 12.78 6.78
C SER A 203 -15.53 13.98 6.27
N ALA A 204 -16.24 14.63 7.19
CA ALA A 204 -16.87 15.92 6.98
C ALA A 204 -15.99 17.07 7.53
N ILE A 205 -16.05 18.20 6.84
CA ILE A 205 -15.46 19.48 7.31
C ILE A 205 -16.36 20.04 8.40
N LEU A 206 -15.73 20.57 9.45
CA LEU A 206 -16.40 21.30 10.52
C LEU A 206 -16.14 22.80 10.35
N LEU A 207 -17.22 23.58 10.34
CA LEU A 207 -17.15 25.03 10.43
C LEU A 207 -17.58 25.49 11.82
N ILE A 208 -16.76 26.34 12.44
CA ILE A 208 -17.07 27.02 13.71
C ILE A 208 -17.11 28.51 13.39
N ASN A 209 -18.26 29.16 13.56
CA ASN A 209 -18.46 30.58 13.26
C ASN A 209 -17.98 30.99 11.85
N GLY A 210 -18.26 30.16 10.85
CA GLY A 210 -17.85 30.40 9.45
C GLY A 210 -16.38 30.12 9.13
N THR A 211 -15.59 29.65 10.11
CA THR A 211 -14.17 29.31 9.93
C THR A 211 -13.96 27.80 9.99
N PHE A 212 -13.10 27.25 9.12
CA PHE A 212 -12.76 25.83 9.17
C PHE A 212 -12.02 25.48 10.46
N GLU A 213 -12.46 24.43 11.15
CA GLU A 213 -11.72 23.89 12.29
C GLU A 213 -10.41 23.27 11.79
N GLN A 214 -9.29 23.61 12.44
CA GLN A 214 -7.93 23.32 11.98
C GLN A 214 -7.65 21.82 11.79
N ASN A 215 -8.27 20.96 12.60
CA ASN A 215 -8.12 19.52 12.53
C ASN A 215 -9.16 18.81 11.66
N SER A 216 -10.11 19.56 11.09
CA SER A 216 -11.11 19.04 10.17
C SER A 216 -10.54 18.89 8.76
N TYR A 217 -11.09 17.94 8.01
CA TYR A 217 -10.76 17.71 6.60
C TYR A 217 -11.95 17.06 5.91
N SER A 218 -12.08 17.27 4.60
CA SER A 218 -13.04 16.53 3.76
C SER A 218 -12.39 15.25 3.23
N ALA A 219 -13.15 14.16 3.17
CA ALA A 219 -12.80 12.98 2.39
C ALA A 219 -14.06 12.24 1.98
N ALA A 220 -14.19 11.94 0.69
CA ALA A 220 -15.34 11.23 0.13
C ALA A 220 -15.32 9.71 0.43
N GLY A 221 -14.14 9.12 0.56
CA GLY A 221 -13.94 7.70 0.91
C GLY A 221 -14.69 6.74 0.00
N TRP A 222 -14.54 6.87 -1.32
CA TRP A 222 -15.23 6.04 -2.30
C TRP A 222 -14.69 4.61 -2.38
N VAL A 223 -13.47 4.37 -1.91
CA VAL A 223 -12.93 3.01 -1.78
C VAL A 223 -13.29 2.45 -0.40
N ARG A 224 -13.89 1.26 -0.42
CA ARG A 224 -14.17 0.47 0.78
C ARG A 224 -13.26 -0.74 0.84
N ILE A 225 -13.02 -1.23 2.05
CA ILE A 225 -12.32 -2.50 2.24
C ILE A 225 -13.25 -3.66 1.86
N THR A 226 -12.67 -4.80 1.50
CA THR A 226 -13.45 -6.04 1.34
C THR A 226 -13.43 -6.80 2.66
N LYS A 227 -14.52 -7.50 2.99
CA LYS A 227 -14.51 -8.40 4.16
C LYS A 227 -13.42 -9.48 4.04
N LYS A 228 -13.12 -9.94 2.82
CA LYS A 228 -12.01 -10.88 2.57
C LYS A 228 -10.66 -10.31 3.03
N LEU A 229 -10.38 -9.04 2.75
CA LEU A 229 -9.17 -8.40 3.27
C LEU A 229 -9.21 -8.32 4.80
N PHE A 230 -10.33 -7.89 5.39
CA PHE A 230 -10.47 -7.82 6.85
C PHE A 230 -10.21 -9.17 7.54
N ASP A 231 -10.84 -10.22 7.02
CA ASP A 231 -10.75 -11.59 7.55
C ASP A 231 -9.39 -12.24 7.27
N SER A 232 -8.59 -11.70 6.34
CA SER A 232 -7.25 -12.21 6.05
C SER A 232 -6.21 -11.86 7.12
N TYR A 233 -6.55 -10.94 8.02
CA TYR A 233 -5.72 -10.59 9.16
C TYR A 233 -6.04 -11.51 10.33
N GLU A 234 -4.99 -12.03 10.94
CA GLU A 234 -5.12 -12.94 12.06
C GLU A 234 -5.67 -12.19 13.29
N VAL A 235 -6.50 -12.88 14.07
CA VAL A 235 -7.21 -12.31 15.22
C VAL A 235 -6.98 -13.15 16.47
N GLU A 236 -7.07 -12.51 17.63
CA GLU A 236 -7.02 -13.18 18.92
C GLU A 236 -8.34 -13.93 19.16
N PRO A 237 -8.34 -15.28 19.19
CA PRO A 237 -9.58 -16.04 19.33
C PRO A 237 -10.34 -15.74 20.63
N SER A 238 -9.62 -15.39 21.70
CA SER A 238 -10.17 -15.07 23.02
C SER A 238 -10.69 -13.64 23.17
N SER A 239 -10.53 -12.77 22.16
CA SER A 239 -11.04 -11.40 22.19
C SER A 239 -12.56 -11.36 22.34
N THR A 240 -13.04 -10.50 23.25
CA THR A 240 -14.48 -10.26 23.48
C THR A 240 -15.06 -9.12 22.64
N LEU A 241 -14.23 -8.39 21.88
CA LEU A 241 -14.69 -7.34 20.96
C LEU A 241 -15.56 -7.92 19.84
N VAL A 242 -16.58 -7.16 19.40
CA VAL A 242 -17.46 -7.51 18.27
C VAL A 242 -16.65 -7.88 17.03
N ASN A 243 -15.70 -7.02 16.67
CA ASN A 243 -14.62 -7.35 15.76
C ASN A 243 -13.43 -7.77 16.61
N LYS A 244 -13.11 -9.07 16.62
CA LYS A 244 -12.01 -9.62 17.43
C LYS A 244 -10.72 -8.82 17.25
N ALA A 245 -9.97 -8.60 18.32
CA ALA A 245 -8.68 -7.90 18.27
C ALA A 245 -7.74 -8.57 17.24
N SER A 246 -7.07 -7.78 16.40
CA SER A 246 -6.10 -8.35 15.45
C SER A 246 -4.84 -8.75 16.18
N LEU A 247 -4.09 -9.68 15.62
CA LEU A 247 -2.70 -9.88 15.97
C LEU A 247 -1.77 -9.08 15.04
N ASP A 248 -2.19 -8.83 13.81
CA ASP A 248 -1.48 -7.99 12.83
C ASP A 248 -1.83 -6.51 13.02
N THR A 249 -0.83 -5.67 13.26
CA THR A 249 -1.01 -4.23 13.54
C THR A 249 -1.53 -3.46 12.33
N ARG A 250 -1.34 -3.99 11.11
CA ARG A 250 -1.77 -3.37 9.87
C ARG A 250 -3.28 -3.38 9.70
N ARG A 251 -3.99 -4.34 10.30
CA ARG A 251 -5.46 -4.44 10.12
C ARG A 251 -6.16 -3.18 10.60
N ASP A 252 -5.89 -2.76 11.83
CA ASP A 252 -6.57 -1.61 12.43
C ASP A 252 -6.18 -0.28 11.73
N TRP A 253 -5.02 -0.26 11.05
CA TRP A 253 -4.63 0.82 10.16
C TRP A 253 -5.40 0.79 8.83
N ASN A 254 -5.38 -0.35 8.13
CA ASN A 254 -5.90 -0.53 6.77
C ASN A 254 -7.43 -0.60 6.73
N CYS A 255 -8.05 -1.11 7.79
CA CYS A 255 -9.49 -1.33 7.95
C CYS A 255 -10.02 -0.59 9.20
N PRO A 256 -10.04 0.75 9.19
CA PRO A 256 -10.57 1.55 10.28
C PRO A 256 -12.07 1.27 10.44
N ASP A 257 -12.46 0.97 11.66
CA ASP A 257 -13.83 0.68 12.08
C ASP A 257 -14.60 1.94 12.45
N TYR A 258 -14.29 3.08 11.81
CA TYR A 258 -14.95 4.35 12.04
C TYR A 258 -14.88 5.27 10.82
N ILE A 259 -15.78 6.25 10.81
CA ILE A 259 -15.71 7.46 9.96
C ILE A 259 -15.69 8.70 10.83
N TRP A 260 -15.38 9.85 10.25
CA TRP A 260 -15.48 11.14 10.93
C TRP A 260 -16.76 11.87 10.51
N THR A 261 -17.59 12.21 11.49
CA THR A 261 -18.78 13.06 11.33
C THR A 261 -18.65 14.33 12.17
N THR A 262 -19.54 15.30 11.95
CA THR A 262 -19.60 16.55 12.73
C THR A 262 -20.79 16.52 13.68
N ASN A 263 -20.55 16.84 14.95
CA ASN A 263 -21.62 17.20 15.88
C ASN A 263 -21.79 18.72 15.86
N ALA A 264 -22.81 19.19 15.15
CA ALA A 264 -23.08 20.61 14.99
C ALA A 264 -23.40 21.31 16.32
N SER A 265 -24.08 20.62 17.24
CA SER A 265 -24.47 21.19 18.55
C SER A 265 -23.28 21.36 19.49
N ALA A 266 -22.29 20.46 19.41
CA ALA A 266 -21.07 20.53 20.22
C ALA A 266 -19.93 21.31 19.53
N GLY A 267 -20.06 21.60 18.23
CA GLY A 267 -18.98 22.21 17.45
C GLY A 267 -17.74 21.31 17.39
N THR A 268 -17.90 19.99 17.33
CA THR A 268 -16.79 19.02 17.38
C THR A 268 -16.90 17.97 16.27
N ARG A 269 -15.76 17.48 15.78
CA ARG A 269 -15.70 16.23 15.00
C ARG A 269 -15.74 15.03 15.93
N VAL A 270 -16.49 14.01 15.54
CA VAL A 270 -16.64 12.78 16.31
C VAL A 270 -16.40 11.57 15.43
N LYS A 271 -15.82 10.51 16.01
CA LYS A 271 -15.75 9.21 15.35
C LYS A 271 -17.11 8.55 15.44
N THR A 272 -17.59 8.05 14.31
CA THR A 272 -18.81 7.24 14.23
C THR A 272 -18.42 5.83 13.82
N ASP A 273 -18.75 4.86 14.67
CA ASP A 273 -18.35 3.47 14.48
C ASP A 273 -18.92 2.85 13.19
N ARG A 274 -18.11 1.98 12.59
CA ARG A 274 -18.41 1.14 11.43
C ARG A 274 -18.01 -0.30 11.76
N SER A 275 -18.90 -1.02 12.41
CA SER A 275 -18.64 -2.40 12.85
C SER A 275 -18.68 -3.42 11.70
N ALA A 276 -19.45 -3.17 10.64
CA ALA A 276 -19.56 -4.07 9.49
C ALA A 276 -18.39 -3.87 8.50
N PRO A 277 -17.53 -4.89 8.24
CA PRO A 277 -16.39 -4.75 7.34
C PRO A 277 -16.73 -4.24 5.93
N TRP A 278 -17.89 -4.64 5.38
CA TRP A 278 -18.35 -4.16 4.07
C TRP A 278 -18.67 -2.65 4.00
N GLN A 279 -18.75 -1.99 5.14
CA GLN A 279 -19.01 -0.55 5.26
C GLN A 279 -17.76 0.25 5.66
N MET A 280 -16.66 -0.42 6.01
CA MET A 280 -15.42 0.24 6.41
C MET A 280 -14.71 0.85 5.19
N ASN A 281 -14.23 2.07 5.34
CA ASN A 281 -13.40 2.74 4.33
C ASN A 281 -11.96 2.24 4.40
N THR A 282 -11.19 2.50 3.34
CA THR A 282 -9.75 2.26 3.36
C THR A 282 -9.07 3.23 4.32
N GLY A 283 -8.21 2.72 5.20
CA GLY A 283 -7.50 3.57 6.17
C GLY A 283 -6.02 3.74 5.89
N LYS A 284 -5.51 3.28 4.75
CA LYS A 284 -4.07 3.33 4.49
C LYS A 284 -3.56 4.74 4.20
N PHE A 285 -4.31 5.49 3.40
CA PHE A 285 -3.99 6.87 3.02
C PHE A 285 -4.91 7.83 3.78
N ARG A 286 -4.44 8.36 4.91
CA ARG A 286 -5.28 9.17 5.82
C ARG A 286 -4.91 10.64 5.75
N ARG A 287 -5.85 11.43 5.24
CA ARG A 287 -5.75 12.90 5.19
C ARG A 287 -5.67 13.56 6.57
N GLU A 288 -6.03 12.83 7.64
CA GLU A 288 -5.86 13.29 9.02
C GLU A 288 -4.40 13.64 9.38
N TYR A 289 -3.42 13.14 8.62
CA TYR A 289 -1.99 13.44 8.81
C TYR A 289 -1.43 14.48 7.85
N ALA A 290 -2.21 14.99 6.89
CA ALA A 290 -1.80 16.11 6.06
C ALA A 290 -1.56 17.36 6.93
N PRO A 291 -0.61 18.25 6.60
CA PRO A 291 -0.49 19.56 7.22
C PRO A 291 -1.83 20.31 7.25
N ALA A 292 -2.11 20.99 8.38
CA ALA A 292 -3.43 21.55 8.67
C ALA A 292 -3.87 22.59 7.61
N GLU A 293 -2.93 23.37 7.12
CA GLU A 293 -3.09 24.37 6.06
C GLU A 293 -3.54 23.77 4.72
N MET A 294 -3.40 22.45 4.51
CA MET A 294 -3.81 21.76 3.27
C MET A 294 -5.09 20.93 3.43
N ARG A 295 -5.62 20.79 4.65
CA ARG A 295 -6.77 19.91 4.91
C ARG A 295 -8.10 20.46 4.38
N ASN A 296 -8.20 21.77 4.15
CA ASN A 296 -9.46 22.43 3.78
C ASN A 296 -9.35 23.33 2.53
N THR A 297 -8.37 23.10 1.66
CA THR A 297 -8.05 23.97 0.50
C THR A 297 -8.58 23.47 -0.84
N GLY A 298 -9.29 22.33 -0.87
CA GLY A 298 -9.76 21.71 -2.12
C GLY A 298 -8.66 21.13 -3.02
N THR A 299 -7.39 21.22 -2.59
CA THR A 299 -6.23 20.61 -3.23
C THR A 299 -5.72 19.45 -2.37
N TYR A 300 -5.19 18.40 -3.00
CA TYR A 300 -4.70 17.20 -2.33
C TYR A 300 -3.27 16.90 -2.79
N ASN A 301 -2.33 16.90 -1.85
CA ASN A 301 -0.89 16.89 -2.13
C ASN A 301 -0.19 15.76 -1.35
N ALA A 302 -0.71 14.53 -1.44
CA ALA A 302 -0.05 13.38 -0.83
C ALA A 302 0.93 12.75 -1.83
N ASN A 303 2.13 12.40 -1.37
CA ASN A 303 3.09 11.66 -2.19
C ASN A 303 2.58 10.22 -2.44
N TRP A 304 3.00 9.61 -3.55
CA TRP A 304 2.60 8.25 -3.91
C TRP A 304 3.80 7.29 -3.97
N PRO A 305 3.79 6.19 -3.20
CA PRO A 305 4.90 5.25 -3.19
C PRO A 305 4.87 4.41 -4.47
N VAL A 306 5.93 4.51 -5.28
CA VAL A 306 6.05 3.78 -6.55
C VAL A 306 6.58 2.38 -6.28
N ILE A 307 7.61 2.28 -5.44
CA ILE A 307 8.20 1.01 -5.02
C ILE A 307 8.77 1.16 -3.62
N ARG A 308 8.37 0.26 -2.72
CA ARG A 308 8.84 0.19 -1.34
C ARG A 308 9.74 -1.01 -1.15
N TYR A 309 10.57 -0.98 -0.11
CA TYR A 309 11.44 -2.10 0.27
C TYR A 309 10.64 -3.37 0.60
N ALA A 310 9.44 -3.23 1.18
CA ALA A 310 8.53 -4.37 1.38
C ALA A 310 8.15 -5.07 0.07
N ASP A 311 7.96 -4.32 -1.04
CA ASP A 311 7.68 -4.94 -2.35
C ASP A 311 8.90 -5.71 -2.85
N VAL A 312 10.11 -5.17 -2.71
CA VAL A 312 11.36 -5.85 -3.09
C VAL A 312 11.54 -7.16 -2.32
N LEU A 313 11.29 -7.17 -1.00
CA LEU A 313 11.34 -8.39 -0.19
C LEU A 313 10.31 -9.42 -0.67
N LEU A 314 9.09 -9.01 -0.98
CA LEU A 314 8.06 -9.94 -1.47
C LEU A 314 8.31 -10.37 -2.92
N ILE A 315 8.93 -9.55 -3.77
CA ILE A 315 9.42 -9.94 -5.10
C ILE A 315 10.50 -11.02 -4.96
N LYS A 316 11.46 -10.82 -4.06
CA LYS A 316 12.52 -11.82 -3.76
C LYS A 316 11.91 -13.14 -3.29
N ALA A 317 11.03 -13.09 -2.28
CA ALA A 317 10.38 -14.28 -1.76
C ALA A 317 9.61 -15.05 -2.84
N GLU A 318 8.92 -14.32 -3.71
CA GLU A 318 8.21 -14.91 -4.84
C GLU A 318 9.14 -15.59 -5.83
N ALA A 319 10.14 -14.86 -6.33
CA ALA A 319 11.02 -15.35 -7.37
C ALA A 319 11.88 -16.53 -6.86
N GLU A 320 12.33 -16.49 -5.61
CA GLU A 320 12.99 -17.62 -4.95
C GLU A 320 12.09 -18.86 -4.91
N ASN A 321 10.83 -18.72 -4.51
CA ASN A 321 9.86 -19.82 -4.51
C ASN A 321 9.67 -20.43 -5.92
N GLN A 322 9.65 -19.58 -6.95
CA GLN A 322 9.48 -20.03 -8.34
C GLN A 322 10.71 -20.80 -8.83
N VAL A 323 11.91 -20.26 -8.64
CA VAL A 323 13.17 -20.87 -9.13
C VAL A 323 13.56 -22.06 -8.25
N ASN A 324 13.77 -21.81 -6.96
CA ASN A 324 14.43 -22.74 -6.02
C ASN A 324 13.44 -23.52 -5.15
N GLY A 325 12.17 -23.12 -5.14
CA GLY A 325 11.25 -23.50 -4.07
C GLY A 325 11.46 -22.65 -2.82
N PRO A 326 10.61 -22.81 -1.80
CA PRO A 326 10.69 -22.00 -0.60
C PRO A 326 11.94 -22.38 0.19
N ASN A 327 13.02 -21.64 -0.04
CA ASN A 327 14.31 -21.78 0.61
C ASN A 327 14.46 -20.76 1.75
N ALA A 328 15.60 -20.78 2.46
CA ALA A 328 15.86 -19.86 3.56
C ALA A 328 15.71 -18.39 3.13
N ALA A 329 16.23 -18.00 1.95
CA ALA A 329 16.13 -16.64 1.44
C ALA A 329 14.67 -16.21 1.21
N ALA A 330 13.80 -17.11 0.73
CA ALA A 330 12.38 -16.83 0.56
C ALA A 330 11.67 -16.61 1.90
N TYR A 331 11.91 -17.49 2.88
CA TYR A 331 11.35 -17.37 4.23
C TYR A 331 11.85 -16.10 4.93
N ASP A 332 13.14 -15.79 4.83
CA ASP A 332 13.72 -14.60 5.45
C ASP A 332 13.11 -13.32 4.90
N ALA A 333 12.91 -13.23 3.57
CA ALA A 333 12.35 -12.05 2.94
C ALA A 333 10.87 -11.82 3.33
N ILE A 334 10.02 -12.86 3.27
CA ILE A 334 8.61 -12.72 3.68
C ILE A 334 8.47 -12.53 5.20
N ASN A 335 9.28 -13.21 6.01
CA ASN A 335 9.20 -13.10 7.46
C ASN A 335 9.68 -11.75 7.99
N GLN A 336 10.54 -11.02 7.27
CA GLN A 336 10.83 -9.62 7.62
C GLN A 336 9.57 -8.76 7.56
N VAL A 337 8.78 -8.87 6.48
CA VAL A 337 7.51 -8.14 6.32
C VAL A 337 6.50 -8.57 7.39
N ARG A 338 6.41 -9.88 7.67
CA ARG A 338 5.51 -10.41 8.72
C ARG A 338 5.91 -9.93 10.11
N LYS A 339 7.19 -10.02 10.50
CA LYS A 339 7.70 -9.47 11.78
C LYS A 339 7.29 -8.01 11.96
N ARG A 340 7.39 -7.19 10.90
CA ARG A 340 6.92 -5.80 10.94
C ARG A 340 5.41 -5.69 11.07
N GLY A 341 4.64 -6.48 10.32
CA GLY A 341 3.18 -6.53 10.44
C GLY A 341 2.71 -6.87 11.85
N TYR A 342 3.37 -7.83 12.52
CA TYR A 342 3.08 -8.23 13.89
C TYR A 342 3.72 -7.31 14.95
N GLY A 343 4.49 -6.30 14.55
CA GLY A 343 5.13 -5.33 15.45
C GLY A 343 6.23 -5.92 16.34
N THR A 344 6.86 -7.02 15.91
CA THR A 344 7.85 -7.78 16.70
C THR A 344 9.30 -7.60 16.22
N MET A 345 9.58 -6.56 15.43
CA MET A 345 10.91 -6.35 14.85
C MET A 345 12.03 -6.16 15.88
N TYR A 346 11.76 -5.50 17.01
CA TYR A 346 12.80 -5.14 17.99
C TYR A 346 12.57 -5.67 19.41
N GLY A 347 11.36 -6.09 19.74
CA GLY A 347 11.03 -6.58 21.05
C GLY A 347 9.54 -6.84 21.17
N ASN A 348 9.11 -7.29 22.35
CA ASN A 348 7.71 -7.62 22.53
C ASN A 348 6.84 -6.40 22.77
N ILE A 349 5.62 -6.49 22.25
CA ILE A 349 4.54 -5.52 22.42
C ILE A 349 3.36 -6.18 23.13
N VAL A 350 2.40 -5.38 23.58
CA VAL A 350 1.12 -5.90 24.07
C VAL A 350 0.36 -6.51 22.91
N LYS A 351 0.11 -7.82 23.01
CA LYS A 351 -0.55 -8.62 21.98
C LYS A 351 -2.07 -8.48 22.06
N ASN A 352 -2.63 -8.63 23.26
CA ASN A 352 -4.07 -8.58 23.50
C ASN A 352 -4.39 -8.13 24.94
N LEU A 353 -5.60 -7.61 25.12
CA LEU A 353 -6.20 -7.30 26.42
C LEU A 353 -7.53 -8.04 26.56
N THR A 354 -7.70 -8.83 27.62
CA THR A 354 -8.90 -9.62 27.87
C THR A 354 -9.60 -9.14 29.13
N VAL A 355 -10.89 -8.80 29.01
CA VAL A 355 -11.73 -8.49 30.16
C VAL A 355 -11.98 -9.79 30.94
N VAL A 356 -11.66 -9.79 32.23
CA VAL A 356 -11.91 -10.91 33.14
C VAL A 356 -13.23 -10.71 33.87
N ASN A 357 -13.51 -9.49 34.31
CA ASN A 357 -14.79 -9.09 34.90
C ASN A 357 -15.15 -7.71 34.36
N GLY A 358 -16.34 -7.59 33.76
CA GLY A 358 -16.80 -6.34 33.14
C GLY A 358 -17.22 -5.25 34.13
N GLY A 359 -17.35 -5.58 35.42
CA GLY A 359 -17.81 -4.66 36.45
C GLY A 359 -19.23 -4.14 36.19
N SER A 360 -19.58 -3.01 36.82
CA SER A 360 -20.87 -2.34 36.66
C SER A 360 -20.78 -0.85 37.00
N GLY A 361 -21.72 -0.05 36.52
CA GLY A 361 -21.82 1.39 36.83
C GLY A 361 -20.92 2.30 36.00
N TYR A 362 -20.41 1.80 34.87
CA TYR A 362 -19.63 2.58 33.92
C TYR A 362 -20.51 3.38 32.96
N SER A 363 -19.96 4.48 32.42
CA SER A 363 -20.61 5.29 31.39
C SER A 363 -20.08 4.95 30.00
N ALA A 364 -20.97 4.65 29.06
CA ALA A 364 -20.57 4.52 27.65
C ALA A 364 -20.23 5.86 26.99
N ALA A 365 -20.80 6.96 27.47
CA ALA A 365 -20.47 8.29 27.00
C ALA A 365 -19.09 8.76 27.50
N ASN A 366 -18.70 8.31 28.69
CA ASN A 366 -17.40 8.59 29.30
C ASN A 366 -16.74 7.28 29.76
N PRO A 367 -16.18 6.49 28.82
CA PRO A 367 -15.52 5.23 29.16
C PRO A 367 -14.38 5.43 30.17
N PRO A 368 -14.16 4.48 31.11
CA PRO A 368 -13.11 4.61 32.11
C PRO A 368 -11.72 4.61 31.47
N VAL A 369 -10.78 5.28 32.12
CA VAL A 369 -9.36 5.24 31.73
C VAL A 369 -8.82 3.82 31.91
N VAL A 370 -8.16 3.31 30.88
CA VAL A 370 -7.41 2.05 30.92
C VAL A 370 -5.93 2.36 30.94
N THR A 371 -5.24 1.92 32.00
CA THR A 371 -3.80 2.11 32.18
C THR A 371 -3.08 0.78 32.04
N ILE A 372 -2.04 0.75 31.20
CA ILE A 372 -1.14 -0.39 31.03
C ILE A 372 0.20 0.02 31.64
N SER A 373 0.67 -0.71 32.64
CA SER A 373 1.89 -0.34 33.36
C SER A 373 2.70 -1.57 33.79
N GLY A 374 3.99 -1.36 34.06
CA GLY A 374 4.92 -2.44 34.37
C GLY A 374 5.30 -3.28 33.14
N GLY A 375 5.78 -4.50 33.36
CA GLY A 375 6.19 -5.41 32.28
C GLY A 375 7.49 -5.02 31.58
N GLY A 376 8.20 -3.98 32.04
CA GLY A 376 9.45 -3.48 31.46
C GLY A 376 9.30 -2.61 30.20
N GLY A 377 8.12 -2.59 29.57
CA GLY A 377 7.86 -1.86 28.32
C GLY A 377 7.14 -0.53 28.50
N ALA A 378 6.99 0.21 27.39
CA ALA A 378 6.28 1.48 27.34
C ALA A 378 5.47 1.65 26.04
N GLY A 379 4.65 2.70 25.99
CA GLY A 379 3.96 3.15 24.77
C GLY A 379 2.64 2.43 24.43
N ALA A 380 2.23 1.43 25.21
CA ALA A 380 0.95 0.75 25.01
C ALA A 380 -0.20 1.59 25.59
N THR A 381 -1.27 1.74 24.82
CA THR A 381 -2.47 2.51 25.20
C THR A 381 -3.73 1.78 24.73
N ALA A 382 -4.84 2.00 25.44
CA ALA A 382 -6.10 1.31 25.15
C ALA A 382 -7.32 2.14 25.57
N THR A 383 -8.48 1.76 25.04
CA THR A 383 -9.79 2.32 25.40
C THR A 383 -10.77 1.22 25.76
N ALA A 384 -11.53 1.40 26.84
CA ALA A 384 -12.58 0.48 27.24
C ALA A 384 -13.81 0.61 26.31
N VAL A 385 -14.46 -0.52 26.03
CA VAL A 385 -15.76 -0.59 25.37
C VAL A 385 -16.81 -0.89 26.44
N VAL A 386 -17.76 0.02 26.61
CA VAL A 386 -18.79 -0.06 27.65
C VAL A 386 -20.16 -0.26 27.00
N SER A 387 -20.93 -1.23 27.49
CA SER A 387 -22.30 -1.46 27.04
C SER A 387 -23.26 -0.37 27.52
N THR A 388 -24.46 -0.32 26.94
CA THR A 388 -25.54 0.55 27.43
C THR A 388 -25.99 0.23 28.85
N ALA A 389 -25.71 -0.98 29.35
CA ALA A 389 -25.96 -1.40 30.73
C ALA A 389 -24.83 -0.98 31.70
N GLY A 390 -23.81 -0.26 31.23
CA GLY A 390 -22.70 0.21 32.06
C GLY A 390 -21.71 -0.88 32.48
N VAL A 391 -21.55 -1.91 31.64
CA VAL A 391 -20.60 -3.02 31.83
C VAL A 391 -19.50 -2.93 30.77
N ILE A 392 -18.24 -3.13 31.14
CA ILE A 392 -17.14 -3.22 30.18
C ILE A 392 -17.21 -4.56 29.46
N THR A 393 -17.36 -4.50 28.14
CA THR A 393 -17.49 -5.69 27.27
C THR A 393 -16.22 -5.99 26.49
N GLY A 394 -15.28 -5.04 26.41
CA GLY A 394 -13.98 -5.25 25.77
C GLY A 394 -13.02 -4.10 26.01
N ILE A 395 -11.77 -4.30 25.58
CA ILE A 395 -10.73 -3.28 25.63
C ILE A 395 -10.02 -3.27 24.29
N LYS A 396 -10.01 -2.12 23.61
CA LYS A 396 -9.38 -1.94 22.31
C LYS A 396 -7.99 -1.32 22.51
N LEU A 397 -6.96 -2.00 22.04
CA LEU A 397 -5.61 -1.43 21.94
C LEU A 397 -5.61 -0.30 20.92
N THR A 398 -5.15 0.88 21.33
CA THR A 398 -4.92 2.04 20.45
C THR A 398 -3.45 2.22 20.11
N SER A 399 -2.56 1.71 20.98
CA SER A 399 -1.15 1.46 20.70
C SER A 399 -0.73 0.18 21.43
N ARG A 400 0.14 -0.61 20.81
CA ARG A 400 0.61 -1.89 21.38
C ARG A 400 1.92 -1.77 22.15
N GLY A 401 2.61 -0.65 22.02
CA GLY A 401 3.93 -0.45 22.61
C GLY A 401 4.87 0.28 21.66
N ASN A 402 6.09 0.53 22.13
CA ASN A 402 7.15 1.13 21.32
C ASN A 402 7.57 0.18 20.18
N LEU A 403 7.60 0.72 18.96
CA LEU A 403 8.07 0.02 17.75
C LEU A 403 9.43 0.54 17.27
N THR A 404 10.13 1.37 18.04
CA THR A 404 11.42 1.95 17.64
C THR A 404 12.58 1.06 18.05
N THR A 405 13.79 1.29 17.55
CA THR A 405 15.03 0.59 17.97
C THR A 405 15.48 0.90 19.39
N ALA A 406 14.96 1.98 20.00
CA ALA A 406 15.41 2.46 21.31
C ALA A 406 14.68 1.80 22.50
N GLY A 407 13.56 1.12 22.26
CA GLY A 407 12.73 0.55 23.33
C GLY A 407 12.15 1.61 24.28
N PRO A 408 11.86 1.29 25.54
CA PRO A 408 11.90 -0.05 26.14
C PRO A 408 10.73 -0.94 25.66
N TYR A 409 10.95 -2.26 25.65
CA TYR A 409 9.97 -3.26 25.21
C TYR A 409 9.46 -4.10 26.38
N PHE A 410 8.33 -4.78 26.20
CA PHE A 410 7.78 -5.61 27.26
C PHE A 410 8.62 -6.90 27.42
N THR A 411 9.15 -7.13 28.62
CA THR A 411 9.90 -8.35 28.98
C THR A 411 9.07 -9.31 29.82
N SER A 412 7.98 -8.81 30.41
CA SER A 412 6.96 -9.61 31.12
C SER A 412 5.58 -9.01 30.90
N VAL A 413 4.54 -9.76 31.24
CA VAL A 413 3.15 -9.32 31.05
C VAL A 413 2.87 -8.07 31.90
N PRO A 414 2.40 -6.96 31.31
CA PRO A 414 2.08 -5.75 32.07
C PRO A 414 0.77 -5.90 32.86
N THR A 415 0.60 -5.05 33.88
CA THR A 415 -0.65 -4.94 34.62
C THR A 415 -1.61 -4.02 33.88
N VAL A 416 -2.89 -4.43 33.81
CA VAL A 416 -3.97 -3.65 33.22
C VAL A 416 -4.87 -3.15 34.35
N THR A 417 -4.92 -1.82 34.54
CA THR A 417 -5.79 -1.18 35.54
C THR A 417 -6.89 -0.40 34.83
N ILE A 418 -8.12 -0.59 35.28
CA ILE A 418 -9.29 0.13 34.80
C ILE A 418 -9.74 1.05 35.93
N ALA A 419 -9.92 2.34 35.64
CA ALA A 419 -10.42 3.30 36.63
C ALA A 419 -11.74 2.81 37.24
N ALA A 420 -11.90 2.97 38.56
CA ALA A 420 -13.12 2.58 39.25
C ALA A 420 -14.31 3.44 38.81
N PRO A 421 -15.53 2.88 38.75
CA PRO A 421 -16.74 3.66 38.51
C PRO A 421 -17.11 4.46 39.76
N THR A 422 -17.91 5.52 39.60
CA THR A 422 -18.41 6.32 40.74
C THR A 422 -19.27 5.47 41.69
N THR A 423 -20.03 4.52 41.14
CA THR A 423 -20.83 3.52 41.86
C THR A 423 -20.73 2.19 41.13
N GLY A 424 -20.82 1.05 41.84
CA GLY A 424 -20.80 -0.28 41.23
C GLY A 424 -19.50 -1.05 41.46
N VAL A 425 -19.24 -2.04 40.62
CA VAL A 425 -18.11 -2.98 40.75
C VAL A 425 -17.02 -2.62 39.76
N THR A 426 -15.77 -2.55 40.24
CA THR A 426 -14.62 -2.28 39.38
C THR A 426 -14.33 -3.46 38.45
N ALA A 427 -14.18 -3.19 37.17
CA ALA A 427 -13.82 -4.16 36.15
C ALA A 427 -12.34 -4.58 36.27
N THR A 428 -12.03 -5.78 35.83
CA THR A 428 -10.66 -6.33 35.81
C THR A 428 -10.33 -6.88 34.44
N ALA A 429 -9.07 -6.75 34.04
CA ALA A 429 -8.57 -7.26 32.77
C ALA A 429 -7.14 -7.80 32.89
N THR A 430 -6.74 -8.60 31.90
CA THR A 430 -5.39 -9.15 31.77
C THR A 430 -4.80 -8.78 30.42
N ALA A 431 -3.48 -8.80 30.32
CA ALA A 431 -2.75 -8.61 29.08
C ALA A 431 -2.03 -9.89 28.66
N THR A 432 -1.71 -9.99 27.37
CA THR A 432 -0.67 -10.88 26.86
C THR A 432 0.34 -10.05 26.08
N ILE A 433 1.58 -10.54 25.99
CA ILE A 433 2.63 -9.93 25.18
C ILE A 433 3.02 -10.88 24.06
N THR A 434 3.62 -10.34 23.01
CA THR A 434 4.25 -11.14 21.96
C THR A 434 5.47 -11.91 22.51
N ASN A 435 5.97 -12.87 21.75
CA ASN A 435 7.10 -13.74 22.07
C ASN A 435 8.22 -13.70 21.01
N GLY A 436 8.06 -12.89 19.95
CA GLY A 436 9.07 -12.65 18.92
C GLY A 436 8.97 -13.59 17.71
N SER A 437 8.08 -14.59 17.77
CA SER A 437 7.86 -15.57 16.70
C SER A 437 6.42 -15.58 16.17
N GLU A 438 5.62 -14.58 16.57
CA GLU A 438 4.21 -14.45 16.19
C GLU A 438 4.01 -14.64 14.70
N HIS A 439 3.42 -15.79 14.37
CA HIS A 439 2.87 -16.08 13.06
C HIS A 439 3.88 -15.90 11.93
N LEU A 440 5.16 -16.16 12.17
CA LEU A 440 6.15 -16.30 11.09
C LEU A 440 5.87 -17.57 10.29
N LEU A 441 6.14 -17.55 8.99
CA LEU A 441 6.09 -18.76 8.19
C LEU A 441 7.24 -19.67 8.59
N THR A 442 6.88 -20.91 8.95
CA THR A 442 7.84 -21.96 9.31
C THR A 442 8.33 -22.70 8.06
N PRO A 443 9.63 -23.01 7.95
CA PRO A 443 10.15 -23.85 6.87
C PRO A 443 9.39 -25.19 6.75
N GLY A 444 9.20 -25.65 5.51
CA GLY A 444 8.56 -26.93 5.20
C GLY A 444 7.32 -26.85 4.29
N LEU A 445 6.86 -25.66 3.93
CA LEU A 445 5.81 -25.50 2.91
C LEU A 445 6.30 -26.00 1.55
N ASN A 446 5.41 -26.58 0.76
CA ASN A 446 5.67 -26.81 -0.66
C ASN A 446 5.53 -25.48 -1.45
N LYS A 447 5.89 -25.49 -2.75
CA LYS A 447 5.81 -24.30 -3.61
C LYS A 447 4.42 -23.66 -3.65
N ALA A 448 3.37 -24.47 -3.69
CA ALA A 448 1.99 -23.98 -3.81
C ALA A 448 1.50 -23.33 -2.52
N ASP A 449 1.74 -23.96 -1.38
CA ASP A 449 1.34 -23.43 -0.06
C ASP A 449 2.12 -22.16 0.29
N PHE A 450 3.43 -22.12 -0.04
CA PHE A 450 4.22 -20.89 0.11
C PHE A 450 3.69 -19.78 -0.82
N GLN A 451 3.34 -20.12 -2.07
CA GLN A 451 2.74 -19.14 -2.99
C GLN A 451 1.42 -18.60 -2.42
N LEU A 452 0.56 -19.42 -1.84
CA LEU A 452 -0.68 -18.95 -1.21
C LEU A 452 -0.39 -18.00 -0.03
N ALA A 453 0.54 -18.36 0.85
CA ALA A 453 0.95 -17.51 1.96
C ALA A 453 1.50 -16.16 1.50
N LEU A 454 2.29 -16.15 0.42
CA LEU A 454 2.80 -14.94 -0.21
C LEU A 454 1.68 -14.09 -0.82
N ARG A 455 0.71 -14.70 -1.51
CA ARG A 455 -0.44 -13.99 -2.09
C ARG A 455 -1.27 -13.29 -1.02
N ASP A 456 -1.41 -13.91 0.15
CA ASP A 456 -2.06 -13.32 1.31
C ASP A 456 -1.21 -12.23 1.96
N GLU A 457 0.11 -12.42 2.04
CA GLU A 457 1.00 -11.39 2.57
C GLU A 457 1.02 -10.14 1.71
N ARG A 458 1.08 -10.28 0.37
CA ARG A 458 0.91 -9.14 -0.56
C ARG A 458 -0.47 -8.50 -0.42
N MET A 459 -1.50 -9.23 0.02
CA MET A 459 -2.85 -8.67 0.23
C MET A 459 -2.86 -7.72 1.41
N ARG A 460 -2.30 -8.16 2.53
CA ARG A 460 -2.24 -7.38 3.78
C ARG A 460 -1.25 -6.23 3.67
N GLU A 461 -0.08 -6.50 3.10
CA GLU A 461 1.01 -5.53 3.01
C GLU A 461 0.70 -4.43 2.01
N MET A 462 0.32 -4.80 0.78
CA MET A 462 0.23 -3.89 -0.36
C MET A 462 -1.20 -3.43 -0.68
N CYS A 463 -2.19 -3.67 0.20
CA CYS A 463 -3.57 -3.24 -0.06
C CYS A 463 -3.64 -1.74 -0.38
N PHE A 464 -4.52 -1.37 -1.32
CA PHE A 464 -4.79 0.02 -1.73
C PHE A 464 -3.64 0.76 -2.44
N GLU A 465 -2.50 0.11 -2.71
CA GLU A 465 -1.37 0.68 -3.46
C GLU A 465 -1.41 0.34 -4.96
N ALA A 466 -2.62 0.14 -5.51
CA ALA A 466 -2.86 -0.15 -6.93
C ALA A 466 -2.13 -1.38 -7.54
N SER A 467 -1.62 -2.31 -6.73
CA SER A 467 -0.86 -3.49 -7.20
C SER A 467 -1.69 -4.77 -7.36
N ARG A 468 -2.73 -4.96 -6.54
CA ARG A 468 -3.48 -6.23 -6.43
C ARG A 468 -4.00 -6.75 -7.77
N LYS A 469 -4.61 -5.91 -8.61
CA LYS A 469 -5.12 -6.36 -9.92
C LYS A 469 -4.00 -7.01 -10.74
N TYR A 470 -2.87 -6.33 -10.83
CA TYR A 470 -1.76 -6.75 -11.66
C TYR A 470 -1.07 -8.00 -11.10
N ASP A 471 -1.01 -8.16 -9.78
CA ASP A 471 -0.57 -9.40 -9.14
C ASP A 471 -1.47 -10.59 -9.56
N LEU A 472 -2.79 -10.43 -9.52
CA LEU A 472 -3.71 -11.51 -9.95
C LEU A 472 -3.58 -11.83 -11.45
N VAL A 473 -3.35 -10.80 -12.29
CA VAL A 473 -3.14 -10.98 -13.73
C VAL A 473 -1.84 -11.74 -14.00
N ARG A 474 -0.71 -11.33 -13.42
CA ARG A 474 0.58 -11.98 -13.68
C ARG A 474 0.67 -13.39 -13.08
N TRP A 475 -0.13 -13.71 -12.07
CA TRP A 475 -0.31 -15.09 -11.60
C TRP A 475 -1.17 -15.96 -12.53
N GLY A 476 -1.75 -15.37 -13.59
CA GLY A 476 -2.58 -16.09 -14.57
C GLY A 476 -3.99 -16.42 -14.07
N ASN A 477 -4.39 -15.95 -12.89
CA ASN A 477 -5.61 -16.39 -12.21
C ASN A 477 -6.64 -15.26 -11.98
N PHE A 478 -6.46 -14.09 -12.62
CA PHE A 478 -7.33 -12.91 -12.40
C PHE A 478 -8.83 -13.19 -12.43
N ALA A 479 -9.34 -13.80 -13.51
CA ALA A 479 -10.78 -14.06 -13.63
C ALA A 479 -11.25 -15.10 -12.60
N GLY A 480 -10.51 -16.19 -12.42
CA GLY A 480 -10.83 -17.24 -11.45
C GLY A 480 -10.81 -16.74 -10.00
N ASP A 481 -9.83 -15.92 -9.63
CA ASP A 481 -9.74 -15.32 -8.30
C ASP A 481 -10.87 -14.34 -8.03
N LEU A 482 -11.32 -13.56 -9.03
CA LEU A 482 -12.48 -12.68 -8.89
C LEU A 482 -13.79 -13.47 -8.80
N GLN A 483 -13.95 -14.57 -9.54
CA GLN A 483 -15.10 -15.46 -9.39
C GLN A 483 -15.13 -16.11 -8.00
N ALA A 484 -13.98 -16.61 -7.52
CA ALA A 484 -13.85 -17.14 -6.16
C ALA A 484 -14.16 -16.08 -5.09
N PHE A 485 -13.73 -14.84 -5.30
CA PHE A 485 -14.11 -13.72 -4.43
C PHE A 485 -15.61 -13.42 -4.52
N GLY A 486 -16.24 -13.50 -5.69
CA GLY A 486 -17.68 -13.37 -5.88
C GLY A 486 -18.46 -14.41 -5.06
N ASN A 487 -18.04 -15.67 -5.12
CA ASN A 487 -18.63 -16.76 -4.32
C ASN A 487 -18.46 -16.51 -2.82
N TYR A 488 -17.26 -16.09 -2.39
CA TYR A 488 -17.02 -15.71 -0.99
C TYR A 488 -17.91 -14.52 -0.58
N ALA A 489 -18.05 -13.50 -1.41
CA ALA A 489 -18.86 -12.33 -1.12
C ALA A 489 -20.35 -12.69 -0.99
N ALA A 490 -20.88 -13.52 -1.88
CA ALA A 490 -22.24 -14.03 -1.80
C ALA A 490 -22.49 -14.84 -0.51
N ALA A 491 -21.55 -15.75 -0.17
CA ALA A 491 -21.60 -16.52 1.08
C ALA A 491 -21.50 -15.63 2.33
N ASN A 492 -20.99 -14.40 2.20
CA ASN A 492 -20.87 -13.39 3.26
C ASN A 492 -21.87 -12.24 3.11
N GLY A 493 -23.04 -12.52 2.51
CA GLY A 493 -24.21 -11.67 2.53
C GLY A 493 -24.26 -10.58 1.46
N VAL A 494 -23.34 -10.55 0.49
CA VAL A 494 -23.41 -9.62 -0.64
C VAL A 494 -24.43 -10.12 -1.67
N THR A 495 -25.38 -9.26 -2.01
CA THR A 495 -26.40 -9.50 -3.04
C THR A 495 -26.46 -8.29 -3.99
N ALA A 496 -27.21 -8.42 -5.09
CA ALA A 496 -27.45 -7.29 -5.99
C ALA A 496 -28.17 -6.09 -5.31
N GLY A 497 -28.91 -6.33 -4.22
CA GLY A 497 -29.76 -5.32 -3.56
C GLY A 497 -29.15 -4.61 -2.36
N ASN A 498 -28.00 -5.06 -1.84
CA ASN A 498 -27.42 -4.54 -0.58
C ASN A 498 -25.96 -4.07 -0.70
N GLY A 499 -25.44 -3.96 -1.93
CA GLY A 499 -24.07 -3.54 -2.21
C GLY A 499 -23.96 -2.60 -3.42
N ASN A 500 -22.73 -2.34 -3.87
CA ASN A 500 -22.52 -1.64 -5.14
C ASN A 500 -22.93 -2.58 -6.30
N ILE A 501 -24.05 -2.27 -6.96
CA ILE A 501 -24.61 -3.10 -8.02
C ILE A 501 -23.62 -3.33 -9.16
N ASN A 502 -22.85 -2.30 -9.55
CA ASN A 502 -21.84 -2.41 -10.62
C ASN A 502 -20.69 -3.32 -10.20
N GLY A 503 -20.26 -3.24 -8.94
CA GLY A 503 -19.24 -4.12 -8.38
C GLY A 503 -19.70 -5.58 -8.36
N TYR A 504 -20.94 -5.84 -7.90
CA TYR A 504 -21.51 -7.19 -7.90
C TYR A 504 -21.65 -7.76 -9.32
N GLN A 505 -22.20 -6.98 -10.26
CA GLN A 505 -22.31 -7.38 -11.66
C GLN A 505 -20.93 -7.67 -12.27
N GLY A 506 -19.93 -6.85 -11.97
CA GLY A 506 -18.54 -7.07 -12.39
C GLY A 506 -17.97 -8.40 -11.89
N LEU A 507 -18.30 -8.84 -10.68
CA LEU A 507 -17.81 -10.12 -10.13
C LEU A 507 -18.43 -11.33 -10.82
N ILE A 508 -19.72 -11.30 -11.15
CA ILE A 508 -20.41 -12.45 -11.76
C ILE A 508 -20.24 -12.52 -13.28
N THR A 509 -19.85 -11.41 -13.92
CA THR A 509 -19.63 -11.33 -15.38
C THR A 509 -18.14 -11.31 -15.76
N VAL A 510 -17.22 -11.42 -14.79
CA VAL A 510 -15.78 -11.36 -15.06
C VAL A 510 -15.36 -12.49 -15.99
N THR A 511 -14.67 -12.13 -17.07
CA THR A 511 -14.02 -13.04 -18.01
C THR A 511 -12.55 -12.67 -18.18
N PRO A 512 -11.71 -13.55 -18.78
CA PRO A 512 -10.29 -13.28 -18.98
C PRO A 512 -9.97 -11.98 -19.75
N ARG A 513 -10.89 -11.46 -20.56
CA ARG A 513 -10.69 -10.20 -21.31
C ARG A 513 -10.38 -9.00 -20.42
N TYR A 514 -10.90 -8.98 -19.19
CA TYR A 514 -10.73 -7.86 -18.25
C TYR A 514 -9.34 -7.82 -17.59
N SER A 515 -8.50 -8.81 -17.87
CA SER A 515 -7.09 -8.81 -17.46
C SER A 515 -6.33 -7.63 -18.07
N LEU A 516 -6.73 -7.21 -19.28
CA LEU A 516 -6.24 -6.00 -19.95
C LEU A 516 -7.35 -4.97 -20.10
N MET A 517 -6.98 -3.70 -20.13
CA MET A 517 -7.86 -2.62 -20.58
C MET A 517 -8.03 -2.68 -22.09
N PRO A 518 -9.18 -2.23 -22.64
CA PRO A 518 -9.30 -2.01 -24.08
C PRO A 518 -8.37 -0.89 -24.51
N LYS A 519 -7.77 -1.01 -25.70
CA LYS A 519 -7.11 0.13 -26.36
C LYS A 519 -8.17 1.21 -26.65
N PRO A 520 -7.86 2.50 -26.42
CA PRO A 520 -8.88 3.54 -26.59
C PRO A 520 -9.38 3.63 -28.03
N THR A 521 -10.70 3.78 -28.20
CA THR A 521 -11.35 3.86 -29.53
C THR A 521 -10.82 5.01 -30.37
N TYR A 522 -10.48 6.14 -29.74
CA TYR A 522 -9.88 7.29 -30.43
C TYR A 522 -8.56 6.91 -31.14
N GLU A 523 -7.69 6.18 -30.44
CA GLU A 523 -6.39 5.73 -30.95
C GLU A 523 -6.55 4.71 -32.09
N LEU A 524 -7.50 3.77 -31.97
CA LEU A 524 -7.81 2.80 -33.03
C LEU A 524 -8.35 3.48 -34.30
N ASN A 525 -9.07 4.60 -34.14
CA ASN A 525 -9.57 5.36 -35.28
C ASN A 525 -8.46 6.13 -36.00
N LEU A 526 -7.44 6.61 -35.29
CA LEU A 526 -6.32 7.34 -35.86
C LEU A 526 -5.25 6.43 -36.44
N ASN A 527 -4.83 5.41 -35.68
CA ASN A 527 -3.78 4.49 -36.06
C ASN A 527 -4.37 3.20 -36.64
N LYS A 528 -4.40 3.09 -37.97
CA LYS A 528 -4.98 1.94 -38.70
C LYS A 528 -4.18 0.65 -38.55
N ALA A 529 -2.95 0.72 -38.04
CA ALA A 529 -2.14 -0.46 -37.74
C ALA A 529 -2.41 -1.02 -36.33
N LEU A 530 -3.07 -0.26 -35.45
CA LEU A 530 -3.38 -0.68 -34.09
C LEU A 530 -4.61 -1.62 -34.09
N LYS A 531 -4.48 -2.75 -33.41
CA LYS A 531 -5.57 -3.73 -33.23
C LYS A 531 -6.02 -3.77 -31.78
N GLN A 532 -7.32 -3.98 -31.57
CA GLN A 532 -7.90 -4.13 -30.24
C GLN A 532 -7.41 -5.41 -29.55
N ASN A 533 -7.42 -5.41 -28.21
CA ASN A 533 -7.16 -6.59 -27.39
C ASN A 533 -8.27 -7.64 -27.53
N PRO A 534 -7.97 -8.94 -27.34
CA PRO A 534 -8.97 -9.99 -27.48
C PRO A 534 -10.21 -9.78 -26.60
N GLY A 535 -11.40 -9.88 -27.21
CA GLY A 535 -12.70 -9.84 -26.51
C GLY A 535 -13.32 -8.45 -26.32
N TYR A 536 -12.77 -7.40 -26.95
CA TYR A 536 -13.30 -6.03 -26.93
C TYR A 536 -13.76 -5.55 -28.30
#